data_AF-A0A645B3C5-F1
#
_entry.id   AF-A0A645B3C5-F1
#
_cell.length_a   1.000
_cell.length_b   1.000
_cell.length_c   1.000
_cell.angle_alpha   90.00
_cell.angle_beta   90.00
_cell.angle_gamma   90.00
#
_symmetry.space_group_name_H-M   'P 1'
#
loop_
_entity.id
_entity.type
_entity.pdbx_description
1 polymer ?
#
loop_
_entity_poly.entity_id
_entity_poly.type
_entity_poly.pdbx_seq_one_letter_code
_entity_poly.pdbx_strand_id
1 'polypeptide(L)' 'MNIYFAGPMFAKSDLLYNANLVAQIREISPKITVYLPQENEAINDKTAYADSQMIALADTEKVLESQLMVAYSMD' A
#
# COMPACT_ATOMS: atom_id res chain seq x y z
N MET A 1 5.73 -14.52 0.05
CA MET A 1 6.06 -13.55 1.10
C MET A 1 5.20 -12.34 0.88
N ASN A 2 4.33 -12.04 1.84
CA ASN A 2 3.42 -10.90 1.74
C ASN A 2 4.07 -9.68 2.39
N ILE A 3 4.19 -8.59 1.64
CA ILE A 3 4.76 -7.33 2.09
C ILE A 3 3.68 -6.26 2.13
N TYR A 4 3.57 -5.55 3.24
CA TYR A 4 2.81 -4.30 3.32
C TYR A 4 3.72 -3.13 2.98
N PHE A 5 3.36 -2.33 1.98
CA PHE A 5 4.11 -1.13 1.61
C PHE A 5 3.48 0.12 2.22
N ALA A 6 4.10 0.65 3.27
CA ALA A 6 3.68 1.84 3.99
C ALA A 6 4.42 3.08 3.48
N GLY A 7 3.73 3.95 2.75
CA GLY A 7 4.28 5.21 2.28
C GLY A 7 3.20 6.27 2.08
N PRO A 8 3.57 7.55 1.99
CA PRO A 8 2.63 8.61 1.61
C PRO A 8 2.04 8.31 0.23
N MET A 9 0.79 8.71 -0.01
CA MET A 9 0.07 8.43 -1.26
C MET A 9 -0.81 9.58 -1.73
N PHE A 10 -0.62 10.79 -1.19
CA PHE A 10 -1.44 11.95 -1.51
C PHE A 10 -0.84 12.80 -2.64
N ALA A 11 0.49 12.94 -2.70
CA ALA A 11 1.12 13.66 -3.79
C ALA A 11 1.36 12.74 -4.99
N LYS A 12 1.29 13.30 -6.20
CA LYS A 12 1.60 12.55 -7.43
C LYS A 12 3.02 12.00 -7.45
N SER A 13 3.96 12.73 -6.84
CA SER A 13 5.35 12.27 -6.63
C SER A 13 5.41 10.98 -5.84
N ASP A 14 4.63 10.89 -4.76
CA ASP A 14 4.62 9.73 -3.87
C ASP A 14 4.03 8.53 -4.59
N LEU A 15 2.91 8.72 -5.30
CA LEU A 15 2.29 7.67 -6.11
C LEU A 15 3.27 7.08 -7.14
N LEU A 16 4.01 7.95 -7.83
CA LEU A 16 5.01 7.51 -8.82
C LEU A 16 6.19 6.79 -8.17
N TYR A 17 6.68 7.32 -7.05
CA TYR A 17 7.80 6.72 -6.31
C TYR A 17 7.42 5.34 -5.76
N ASN A 18 6.26 5.22 -5.12
CA ASN A 18 5.72 3.97 -4.61
C ASN A 18 5.58 2.94 -5.72
N ALA A 19 4.96 3.30 -6.85
CA ALA A 19 4.79 2.40 -7.98
C ALA A 19 6.14 1.92 -8.55
N ASN A 20 7.12 2.81 -8.67
CA ASN A 20 8.45 2.47 -9.16
C ASN A 20 9.20 1.53 -8.21
N LEU A 21 9.16 1.79 -6.90
CA LEU A 21 9.86 0.97 -5.91
C LEU A 21 9.19 -0.40 -5.74
N VAL A 22 7.86 -0.45 -5.71
CA VAL A 22 7.11 -1.71 -5.62
C VAL A 22 7.33 -2.58 -6.86
N ALA A 23 7.43 -2.00 -8.05
CA ALA A 23 7.78 -2.75 -9.27
C ALA A 23 9.14 -3.45 -9.12
N GLN A 24 10.16 -2.73 -8.65
CA GLN A 24 11.49 -3.30 -8.40
C GLN A 24 11.47 -4.41 -7.33
N ILE A 25 10.68 -4.23 -6.25
CA ILE A 25 10.55 -5.26 -5.20
C ILE A 25 9.92 -6.55 -5.77
N ARG A 26 8.91 -6.42 -6.64
CA ARG A 26 8.24 -7.57 -7.27
C ARG A 26 9.17 -8.32 -8.23
N GLU A 27 10.16 -7.66 -8.84
CA GLU A 27 11.16 -8.29 -9.71
C GLU A 27 12.18 -9.17 -8.95
N ILE A 28 12.40 -8.92 -7.64
CA ILE A 28 13.38 -9.68 -6.83
C ILE A 28 13.05 -11.17 -6.80
N SER A 29 11.77 -11.53 -6.71
CA SER A 29 11.33 -12.93 -6.70
C SER A 29 9.85 -13.06 -7.01
N PRO A 30 9.43 -14.03 -7.84
CA PRO A 30 8.01 -14.28 -8.12
C PRO A 30 7.23 -14.78 -6.90
N LYS A 31 7.92 -15.10 -5.80
CA LYS A 31 7.28 -15.50 -4.52
C LYS A 31 6.92 -14.29 -3.65
N ILE A 32 7.28 -13.07 -4.05
CA ILE A 32 6.98 -11.84 -3.31
C ILE A 32 5.67 -11.26 -3.83
N THR A 33 4.75 -11.02 -2.92
CA THR A 33 3.52 -10.27 -3.16
C THR A 33 3.61 -9.00 -2.34
N VAL A 34 3.37 -7.85 -2.97
CA VAL A 34 3.39 -6.55 -2.30
C VAL A 34 1.99 -5.96 -2.34
N TYR A 35 1.41 -5.73 -1.16
CA TYR A 35 0.23 -4.90 -0.99
C TYR A 35 0.66 -3.43 -0.99
N LEU A 36 0.24 -2.71 -2.02
CA LEU A 36 0.45 -1.28 -2.16
C LEU A 36 -0.93 -0.58 -2.04
N PRO A 37 -1.20 0.16 -0.95
CA PRO A 37 -2.55 0.69 -0.68
C PRO A 37 -3.14 1.52 -1.83
N GLN A 38 -2.31 2.25 -2.58
CA GLN A 38 -2.79 3.09 -3.69
C GLN A 38 -3.36 2.29 -4.89
N GLU A 39 -3.07 0.99 -4.98
CA GLU A 39 -3.64 0.08 -5.99
C GLU A 39 -5.02 -0.44 -5.58
N ASN A 40 -5.47 -0.18 -4.35
CA ASN A 40 -6.78 -0.63 -3.85
C ASN A 40 -7.90 0.29 -4.36
N GLU A 41 -8.56 -0.13 -5.43
CA GLU A 41 -9.65 0.64 -6.07
C GLU A 41 -10.82 0.94 -5.11
N ALA A 42 -11.06 0.09 -4.11
CA ALA A 42 -12.13 0.30 -3.12
C ALA A 42 -11.85 1.46 -2.15
N ILE A 43 -10.57 1.83 -1.94
CA ILE A 43 -10.17 3.02 -1.15
C ILE A 43 -10.30 4.29 -2.01
N ASN A 44 -10.14 4.16 -3.35
CA ASN A 44 -10.15 5.29 -4.28
C ASN A 44 -11.53 5.60 -4.88
N ASP A 45 -12.56 4.79 -4.61
CA ASP A 45 -13.92 5.05 -5.05
C ASP A 45 -14.55 6.19 -4.24
N LYS A 46 -14.51 7.40 -4.80
CA LYS A 46 -15.09 8.62 -4.20
C LYS A 46 -16.62 8.59 -4.07
N THR A 47 -17.28 7.57 -4.61
CA THR A 47 -18.72 7.32 -4.43
C THR A 47 -19.02 6.40 -3.27
N ALA A 48 -18.02 5.66 -2.78
CA ALA A 48 -18.12 4.81 -1.61
C ALA A 48 -17.90 5.63 -0.33
N TYR A 49 -18.88 5.60 0.58
CA TYR A 49 -18.72 6.14 1.92
C TYR A 49 -17.99 5.11 2.79
N ALA A 50 -16.75 5.39 3.15
CA ALA A 50 -16.01 4.67 4.18
C ALA A 50 -15.58 5.67 5.25
N ASP A 51 -16.01 5.45 6.49
CA ASP A 51 -15.58 6.30 7.60
C ASP A 51 -14.12 5.99 8.01
N SER A 52 -13.56 6.82 8.88
CA SER A 52 -12.17 6.67 9.33
C SER A 52 -11.91 5.33 10.02
N GLN A 53 -12.90 4.71 10.65
CA GLN A 53 -12.73 3.41 11.32
C GLN A 53 -12.67 2.28 10.29
N MET A 54 -13.52 2.33 9.26
CA MET A 54 -13.50 1.36 8.17
C MET A 54 -12.16 1.37 7.43
N ILE A 55 -11.63 2.56 7.13
CA ILE A 55 -10.32 2.72 6.48
C ILE A 55 -9.22 2.16 7.39
N ALA A 56 -9.20 2.56 8.66
CA ALA A 56 -8.18 2.09 9.61
C ALA A 56 -8.23 0.57 9.82
N LEU A 57 -9.43 -0.03 9.85
CA LEU A 57 -9.59 -1.47 10.00
C LEU A 57 -9.07 -2.21 8.76
N ALA A 58 -9.44 -1.78 7.56
CA ALA A 58 -8.99 -2.40 6.32
C ALA A 58 -7.46 -2.32 6.15
N ASP A 59 -6.85 -1.17 6.48
CA ASP A 59 -5.38 -1.02 6.48
C ASP A 59 -4.74 -1.95 7.52
N THR A 60 -5.31 -2.01 8.73
CA THR A 60 -4.81 -2.86 9.82
C THR A 60 -4.85 -4.35 9.45
N GLU A 61 -5.93 -4.81 8.82
CA GLU A 61 -6.04 -6.19 8.34
C GLU A 61 -4.92 -6.53 7.35
N LYS A 62 -4.62 -5.63 6.41
CA LYS A 62 -3.54 -5.84 5.42
C LYS A 62 -2.15 -5.81 6.03
N VAL A 63 -1.95 -5.00 7.06
CA VAL A 63 -0.72 -5.04 7.87
C VAL A 63 -0.58 -6.39 8.57
N LEU A 64 -1.63 -6.89 9.22
CA LEU A 64 -1.61 -8.15 9.97
C LEU A 64 -1.49 -9.40 9.08
N GLU A 65 -2.00 -9.35 7.85
CA GLU A 65 -1.81 -10.40 6.82
C GLU A 65 -0.37 -10.45 6.27
N SER A 66 0.41 -9.40 6.49
CA SER A 66 1.75 -9.26 5.92
C SER A 66 2.81 -9.87 6.83
N GLN A 67 3.86 -10.40 6.21
CA GLN A 67 5.02 -10.99 6.89
C GLN A 67 6.14 -9.97 7.10
N LEU A 68 6.11 -8.88 6.34
CA LEU A 68 7.07 -7.78 6.38
C LEU A 68 6.33 -6.48 6.08
N MET A 69 6.70 -5.41 6.79
CA MET A 69 6.33 -4.05 6.43
C MET A 69 7.58 -3.33 5.89
N VAL A 70 7.44 -2.68 4.73
CA VAL A 70 8.42 -1.73 4.21
C VAL A 70 7.84 -0.34 4.40
N ALA A 71 8.52 0.52 5.15
CA ALA A 71 8.05 1.86 5.49
C ALA A 71 9.10 2.92 5.17
N TYR A 72 8.67 4.06 4.62
CA TYR A 72 9.51 5.26 4.47
C TYR A 72 8.70 6.52 4.76
N SER A 73 9.38 7.59 5.18
CA SER A 73 8.82 8.95 5.23
C SER A 73 9.67 9.87 4.37
N MET A 74 9.01 10.85 3.74
CA MET A 74 9.68 12.02 3.18
C MET A 74 9.63 13.11 4.25
N ASP A 75 10.78 13.65 4.64
CA ASP A 75 10.88 14.82 5.53
C ASP A 75 10.54 16.13 4.79
#